data_AF-A0A6M1YQJ3-F1
#
_entry.id   AF-A0A6M1YQJ3-F1
#
_cell.length_a   1.000
_cell.length_b   1.000
_cell.length_c   1.000
_cell.angle_alpha   90.00
_cell.angle_beta   90.00
_cell.angle_gamma   90.00
#
_symmetry.space_group_name_H-M   'P 1'
#
loop_
_entity.id
_entity.type
_entity.pdbx_description
1 polymer ?
#
loop_
_entity_poly.entity_id
_entity_poly.type
_entity_poly.pdbx_seq_one_letter_code
_entity_poly.pdbx_strand_id
1 'polypeptide(L)'
;MVLELTKIKSYIRKFITDRDWISFNTPKNLSMALTVEASELLEIFQWITEKQSFDIKNDKKSLEDVEDELSDILFYLIKNSRCFRYRLK
;
A
#
# COMPACT_ATOMS: atom_id res chain seq x y z
N MET A 1 -12.98 -13.96 1.38
CA MET A 1 -12.36 -12.97 0.47
C MET A 1 -13.08 -11.61 0.49
N VAL A 2 -14.38 -11.52 0.14
CA VAL A 2 -15.14 -10.23 0.17
C VAL A 2 -15.29 -9.63 1.58
N LEU A 3 -15.46 -10.46 2.61
CA LEU A 3 -15.55 -10.01 4.00
C LEU A 3 -14.25 -9.34 4.49
N GLU A 4 -13.09 -9.89 4.14
CA GLU A 4 -11.79 -9.36 4.59
C GLU A 4 -11.48 -8.01 3.94
N LEU A 5 -11.75 -7.86 2.64
CA LEU A 5 -11.60 -6.58 1.96
C LEU A 5 -12.53 -5.49 2.54
N THR A 6 -13.70 -5.89 3.04
CA THR A 6 -14.64 -4.95 3.68
C THR A 6 -14.12 -4.48 5.04
N LYS A 7 -13.50 -5.37 5.83
CA LYS A 7 -12.83 -5.01 7.09
C LYS A 7 -11.65 -4.07 6.85
N ILE A 8 -10.79 -4.37 5.89
CA ILE A 8 -9.65 -3.52 5.51
C ILE A 8 -10.14 -2.13 5.09
N LYS A 9 -11.16 -2.06 4.23
CA LYS A 9 -11.79 -0.79 3.83
C LYS A 9 -12.38 0.00 5.01
N SER A 10 -12.84 -0.68 6.05
CA SER A 10 -13.37 -0.03 7.25
C SER A 10 -12.24 0.51 8.15
N TYR A 11 -11.16 -0.24 8.30
CA TYR A 11 -9.98 0.21 9.03
C TYR A 11 -9.36 1.45 8.37
N ILE A 12 -9.17 1.39 7.05
CA ILE A 12 -8.67 2.52 6.24
C ILE A 12 -9.56 3.76 6.38
N ARG A 13 -10.90 3.60 6.41
CA ARG A 13 -11.81 4.73 6.66
C ARG A 13 -11.55 5.38 8.01
N LYS A 14 -11.50 4.57 9.06
CA LYS A 14 -11.28 5.06 10.42
C LYS A 14 -9.95 5.83 10.50
N PHE A 15 -8.88 5.22 9.97
CA PHE A 15 -7.56 5.84 9.91
C PHE A 15 -7.52 7.19 9.17
N ILE A 16 -8.23 7.32 8.04
CA ILE A 16 -8.30 8.58 7.29
C ILE A 16 -9.11 9.63 8.04
N THR A 17 -10.25 9.24 8.62
CA THR A 17 -11.12 10.13 9.39
C THR A 17 -10.42 10.66 10.64
N ASP A 18 -9.68 9.80 11.34
CA ASP A 18 -8.96 10.16 12.57
C ASP A 18 -7.81 11.16 12.32
N ARG A 19 -7.31 11.25 11.07
CA ARG A 19 -6.20 12.14 10.67
C ARG A 19 -6.63 13.35 9.82
N ASP A 20 -7.93 13.54 9.63
CA ASP A 20 -8.55 14.61 8.84
C ASP A 20 -7.93 14.78 7.43
N TRP A 21 -7.52 13.65 6.83
CA TRP A 21 -6.67 13.64 5.63
C TRP A 21 -7.48 13.75 4.33
N ILE A 22 -8.55 14.56 4.34
CA ILE A 22 -9.60 14.56 3.30
C ILE A 22 -9.23 15.47 2.11
N SER A 23 -8.45 16.54 2.32
CA SER A 23 -8.28 17.61 1.32
C SER A 23 -7.41 17.29 0.09
N PHE A 24 -6.61 16.22 0.08
CA PHE A 24 -5.66 15.95 -1.02
C PHE A 24 -5.97 14.71 -1.87
N ASN A 25 -7.17 14.12 -1.71
CA ASN A 25 -7.52 12.80 -2.26
C ASN A 25 -8.08 12.83 -3.69
N THR A 26 -7.42 13.55 -4.61
CA THR A 26 -7.77 13.46 -6.03
C THR A 26 -7.22 12.17 -6.63
N PRO A 27 -7.86 11.59 -7.68
CA PRO A 27 -7.31 10.42 -8.36
C PRO A 27 -5.86 10.60 -8.81
N LYS A 28 -5.51 11.81 -9.31
CA LYS A 28 -4.15 12.16 -9.71
C LYS A 28 -3.16 11.99 -8.55
N ASN A 29 -3.46 12.61 -7.41
CA ASN A 29 -2.57 12.59 -6.25
C ASN A 29 -2.44 11.19 -5.66
N LEU A 30 -3.53 10.42 -5.64
CA LEU A 30 -3.52 9.04 -5.15
C LEU A 30 -2.74 8.11 -6.08
N SER A 31 -2.81 8.32 -7.40
CA SER A 31 -1.97 7.57 -8.35
C SER A 31 -0.50 7.92 -8.19
N MET A 32 -0.18 9.21 -7.97
CA MET A 32 1.20 9.63 -7.70
C MET A 32 1.73 8.99 -6.42
N ALA A 33 0.97 9.05 -5.32
CA ALA A 33 1.37 8.44 -4.05
C ALA A 33 1.57 6.92 -4.19
N LEU A 34 0.63 6.22 -4.85
CA LEU A 34 0.79 4.78 -5.15
C LEU A 34 2.09 4.46 -5.89
N THR A 35 2.52 5.30 -6.84
CA THR A 35 3.78 5.10 -7.55
C THR A 35 5.00 5.35 -6.66
N VAL A 36 4.91 6.28 -5.71
CA VAL A 36 5.96 6.51 -4.71
C VAL A 36 6.15 5.26 -3.85
N GLU A 37 5.10 4.74 -3.21
CA GLU A 37 5.22 3.54 -2.35
C GLU A 37 5.71 2.31 -3.14
N ALA A 38 5.28 2.17 -4.40
CA ALA A 38 5.79 1.10 -5.28
C ALA A 38 7.29 1.25 -5.60
N SER A 39 7.80 2.49 -5.61
CA SER A 39 9.21 2.78 -5.80
C SER A 39 10.00 2.53 -4.51
N GLU A 40 9.45 2.86 -3.34
CA GLU A 40 10.03 2.54 -2.03
C GLU A 40 10.17 1.00 -1.86
N LEU A 41 9.16 0.22 -2.24
CA LEU A 41 9.28 -1.24 -2.31
C LEU A 41 10.42 -1.68 -3.25
N LEU A 42 10.54 -1.06 -4.43
CA LEU A 42 11.62 -1.36 -5.38
C LEU A 42 13.00 -1.07 -4.75
N GLU A 43 13.14 0.00 -3.98
CA GLU A 43 14.41 0.38 -3.36
C GLU A 43 14.97 -0.70 -2.43
N ILE A 44 14.10 -1.47 -1.78
CA ILE A 44 14.49 -2.62 -0.94
C ILE A 44 15.18 -3.71 -1.77
N PHE A 45 14.69 -3.95 -3.00
CA PHE A 45 15.14 -5.05 -3.85
C PHE A 45 16.21 -4.64 -4.87
N GLN A 46 16.41 -3.35 -5.13
CA GLN A 46 17.16 -2.86 -6.30
C GLN A 46 18.63 -3.30 -6.38
N TRP A 47 19.28 -3.59 -5.25
CA TRP A 47 20.71 -3.94 -5.18
C TRP A 47 20.99 -5.40 -4.78
N ILE A 48 19.96 -6.23 -4.68
CA ILE A 48 20.11 -7.63 -4.25
C ILE A 48 19.87 -8.60 -5.41
N THR A 49 20.47 -9.78 -5.30
CA THR A 49 20.25 -10.87 -6.26
C THR A 49 18.87 -11.50 -6.07
N GLU A 50 18.39 -12.21 -7.10
CA GLU A 50 17.15 -12.98 -7.02
C GLU A 50 17.14 -13.97 -5.84
N LYS A 51 18.26 -14.65 -5.56
CA LYS A 51 18.33 -15.54 -4.39
C LYS A 51 18.14 -14.78 -3.08
N GLN A 52 18.79 -13.62 -2.93
CA GLN A 52 18.66 -12.77 -1.75
C GLN A 52 17.24 -12.22 -1.59
N SER A 53 16.53 -11.91 -2.68
CA SER A 53 15.14 -11.45 -2.58
C SER A 53 14.20 -12.52 -2.03
N PHE A 54 14.40 -13.80 -2.37
CA PHE A 54 13.65 -14.91 -1.74
C PHE A 54 14.02 -15.14 -0.27
N ASP A 55 15.27 -14.86 0.09
CA ASP A 55 15.79 -15.01 1.45
C ASP A 55 15.55 -13.78 2.34
N ILE A 56 14.95 -12.69 1.81
CA ILE A 56 14.76 -11.42 2.51
C ILE A 56 14.00 -11.57 3.84
N LYS A 57 13.06 -12.53 3.89
CA LYS A 57 12.30 -12.91 5.09
C LYS A 57 13.16 -13.38 6.28
N ASN A 58 14.41 -13.76 6.03
CA ASN A 58 15.33 -14.19 7.07
C ASN A 58 16.00 -12.99 7.76
N ASP A 59 15.97 -11.80 7.14
CA ASP A 59 16.36 -10.54 7.77
C ASP A 59 15.12 -9.81 8.29
N LYS A 60 15.03 -9.69 9.62
CA LYS A 60 13.83 -9.15 10.26
C LYS A 60 13.54 -7.71 9.82
N LYS A 61 14.58 -6.87 9.70
CA LYS A 61 14.40 -5.46 9.36
C LYS A 61 13.92 -5.31 7.91
N SER A 62 14.57 -5.99 6.97
CA SER A 62 14.17 -5.98 5.56
C SER A 62 12.76 -6.55 5.37
N LEU A 63 12.37 -7.56 6.15
CA LEU A 63 11.00 -8.09 6.12
C LEU A 63 9.98 -7.05 6.61
N GLU A 64 10.25 -6.36 7.71
CA GLU A 64 9.39 -5.27 8.22
C GLU A 64 9.25 -4.16 7.17
N ASP A 65 10.34 -3.74 6.54
CA ASP A 65 10.32 -2.72 5.48
C ASP A 65 9.46 -3.17 4.29
N VAL A 66 9.57 -4.43 3.84
CA VAL A 66 8.70 -4.97 2.78
C VAL A 66 7.22 -4.98 3.18
N GLU A 67 6.91 -5.36 4.42
CA GLU A 67 5.54 -5.41 4.93
C GLU A 67 4.92 -4.02 5.01
N ASP A 68 5.70 -3.01 5.40
CA ASP A 68 5.29 -1.61 5.45
C ASP A 68 4.97 -1.08 4.03
N GLU A 69 5.88 -1.24 3.07
CA GLU A 69 5.66 -0.76 1.70
C GLU A 69 4.48 -1.46 0.99
N LEU A 70 4.34 -2.77 1.20
CA LEU A 70 3.17 -3.51 0.68
C LEU A 70 1.85 -3.02 1.30
N SER A 71 1.89 -2.66 2.58
CA SER A 71 0.72 -2.11 3.28
C SER A 71 0.34 -0.74 2.74
N ASP A 72 1.32 0.11 2.44
CA ASP A 72 1.09 1.45 1.88
C ASP A 72 0.63 1.40 0.41
N ILE A 73 1.19 0.51 -0.41
CA ILE A 73 0.68 0.21 -1.75
C ILE A 73 -0.79 -0.22 -1.69
N LEU A 74 -1.13 -1.15 -0.79
CA LEU A 74 -2.51 -1.62 -0.61
C LEU A 74 -3.43 -0.48 -0.16
N PHE A 75 -2.97 0.36 0.77
CA PHE A 75 -3.70 1.51 1.26
C PHE A 75 -4.06 2.48 0.13
N TYR A 76 -3.08 2.92 -0.67
CA TYR A 76 -3.32 3.86 -1.76
C TYR A 76 -4.11 3.23 -2.90
N LEU A 77 -3.93 1.94 -3.19
CA LEU A 77 -4.75 1.23 -4.18
C LEU A 77 -6.23 1.21 -3.78
N ILE A 78 -6.55 0.88 -2.53
CA ILE A 78 -7.93 0.88 -2.01
C ILE A 78 -8.50 2.29 -2.01
N LYS A 79 -7.70 3.30 -1.66
CA LYS A 79 -8.12 4.71 -1.65
C LYS A 79 -8.43 5.20 -3.06
N ASN A 80 -7.56 4.90 -4.02
CA ASN A 80 -7.71 5.23 -5.44
C ASN A 80 -8.95 4.56 -6.04
N SER A 81 -9.18 3.28 -5.75
CA SER A 81 -10.35 2.54 -6.27
C SER A 81 -11.69 3.17 -5.87
N ARG A 82 -11.74 3.83 -4.71
CA ARG A 82 -12.95 4.50 -4.21
C ARG A 82 -13.27 5.79 -4.94
N CYS A 83 -12.28 6.51 -5.47
CA CYS A 83 -12.52 7.71 -6.28
C CYS A 83 -13.33 7.40 -7.54
N PHE A 84 -13.18 6.20 -8.09
CA PHE A 84 -13.79 5.79 -9.35
C PHE A 84 -15.04 4.91 -9.18
N ARG A 85 -15.53 4.67 -7.96
CA ARG A 85 -16.61 3.70 -7.66
C ARG A 85 -16.37 2.29 -8.24
N TYR A 86 -15.12 1.90 -8.49
CA TYR A 86 -14.83 0.54 -8.96
C TYR A 86 -15.15 -0.46 -7.84
N ARG A 87 -16.03 -1.42 -8.14
CA ARG A 87 -16.02 -2.71 -7.44
C ARG A 87 -14.76 -3.43 -7.92
N LEU A 88 -13.76 -3.54 -7.03
CA LEU A 88 -12.73 -4.56 -7.16
C LEU A 88 -13.47 -5.89 -7.34
N LYS A 89 -13.40 -6.47 -8.54
CA LYS A 89 -13.99 -7.78 -8.85
C LYS A 89 -13.16 -8.87 -8.23
#